data_AF-A0A9J6GT54-F1
#
_entry.id   AF-A0A9J6GT54-F1
#
_cell.length_a   1.000
_cell.length_b   1.000
_cell.length_c   1.000
_cell.angle_alpha   90.00
_cell.angle_beta   90.00
_cell.angle_gamma   90.00
#
_symmetry.space_group_name_H-M   'P 1'
#
loop_
_entity.id
_entity.type
_entity.pdbx_description
1 polymer ?
#
loop_
_entity_poly.entity_id
_entity_poly.type
_entity_poly.pdbx_seq_one_letter_code
_entity_poly.pdbx_strand_id
1 'polypeptide(L)'
;MGDNEPPPPPDPAQRSASSPLPGADNLNSPGCHESSEGSMTEEMDSDSEFTVVTGRRLKRKLRRTSTTSETMAGMPTGPKVFTVGYVPVKKTDNLNTLNRQKLTEYFRRVAVNQVKEIRINARLNVLMVDVTTDGIIDTLKAITGLGNIQVRSFLAHGKETTTGVISDVDPEINDRDLVQLISSTVRILDIHRIGRSRCVKVVFQCDSLPASVKVGYVRHRVRPYVPWPLQCYKC
;
A
#
# COMPACT_ATOMS: atom_id res chain seq x y z
N MET A 1 -59.29 1.54 26.02
CA MET A 1 -59.11 0.09 25.86
C MET A 1 -59.22 -0.18 24.38
N GLY A 2 -58.09 -0.52 23.76
CA GLY A 2 -57.93 -0.59 22.32
C GLY A 2 -56.47 -0.89 22.01
N ASP A 3 -56.03 -2.05 22.48
CA ASP A 3 -54.70 -2.60 22.27
C ASP A 3 -54.55 -2.99 20.79
N ASN A 4 -53.56 -2.40 20.13
CA ASN A 4 -53.25 -2.64 18.72
C ASN A 4 -51.93 -3.42 18.69
N GLU A 5 -52.02 -4.75 18.73
CA GLU A 5 -50.88 -5.66 18.69
C GLU A 5 -50.54 -5.97 17.21
N PRO A 6 -49.30 -5.73 16.75
CA PRO A 6 -48.90 -6.07 15.39
C PRO A 6 -48.62 -7.58 15.22
N PRO A 7 -48.88 -8.16 14.04
CA PRO A 7 -48.77 -9.61 13.82
C PRO A 7 -47.31 -10.12 13.79
N PRO A 8 -47.07 -11.38 14.19
CA PRO A 8 -45.73 -11.96 14.23
C PRO A 8 -45.18 -12.33 12.83
N PRO A 9 -43.84 -12.37 12.67
CA PRO A 9 -43.20 -12.75 11.41
C PRO A 9 -43.26 -14.26 11.13
N PRO A 10 -43.22 -14.70 9.85
CA PRO A 10 -43.27 -16.11 9.49
C PRO A 10 -41.92 -16.82 9.65
N ASP A 11 -41.97 -18.07 10.13
CA ASP A 11 -40.83 -18.97 10.35
C ASP A 11 -40.24 -19.54 9.04
N PRO A 12 -38.93 -19.87 9.00
CA PRO A 12 -38.26 -20.42 7.83
C PRO A 12 -38.01 -21.94 7.95
N ALA A 13 -38.83 -22.79 7.34
CA ALA A 13 -38.47 -24.18 7.09
C ALA A 13 -39.37 -24.86 6.04
N GLN A 14 -38.82 -25.93 5.42
CA GLN A 14 -39.36 -26.85 4.39
C GLN A 14 -38.87 -26.45 2.98
N ARG A 15 -37.78 -26.97 2.41
CA ARG A 15 -37.17 -28.32 2.37
C ARG A 15 -38.08 -29.40 1.77
N SER A 16 -37.91 -29.65 0.47
CA SER A 16 -37.99 -30.98 -0.21
C SER A 16 -37.77 -30.75 -1.72
N ALA A 17 -36.63 -31.11 -2.31
CA ALA A 17 -36.15 -32.45 -2.68
C ALA A 17 -36.80 -33.00 -3.95
N SER A 18 -35.99 -33.19 -5.01
CA SER A 18 -36.04 -34.37 -5.90
C SER A 18 -34.97 -34.29 -7.00
N SER A 19 -34.04 -35.25 -6.95
CA SER A 19 -33.12 -35.77 -8.00
C SER A 19 -33.91 -36.31 -9.23
N PRO A 20 -33.33 -36.79 -10.37
CA PRO A 20 -32.21 -37.77 -10.47
C PRO A 20 -31.25 -37.65 -11.70
N LEU A 21 -30.17 -38.46 -11.66
CA LEU A 21 -29.33 -38.84 -12.80
C LEU A 21 -30.10 -39.75 -13.78
N PRO A 22 -29.67 -39.83 -15.06
CA PRO A 22 -29.22 -41.12 -15.59
C PRO A 22 -27.99 -41.00 -16.52
N GLY A 23 -27.31 -42.13 -16.74
CA GLY A 23 -26.07 -42.21 -17.51
C GLY A 23 -26.15 -43.02 -18.82
N ALA A 24 -24.94 -43.45 -19.21
CA ALA A 24 -24.56 -44.50 -20.17
C ALA A 24 -24.34 -44.14 -21.66
N ASP A 25 -23.27 -44.78 -22.17
CA ASP A 25 -22.92 -45.21 -23.53
C ASP A 25 -22.07 -44.26 -24.42
N ASN A 26 -20.76 -44.53 -24.59
CA ASN A 26 -20.08 -45.41 -25.59
C ASN A 26 -20.08 -44.78 -27.00
N LEU A 27 -19.05 -44.76 -27.87
CA LEU A 27 -17.75 -45.42 -28.07
C LEU A 27 -16.97 -44.52 -29.07
N ASN A 28 -15.63 -44.40 -28.95
CA ASN A 28 -14.68 -44.96 -29.93
C ASN A 28 -13.22 -44.57 -29.55
N SER A 29 -12.45 -45.59 -29.17
CA SER A 29 -10.98 -45.65 -29.24
C SER A 29 -10.57 -45.96 -30.72
N PRO A 30 -9.30 -46.27 -31.14
CA PRO A 30 -8.09 -46.74 -30.42
C PRO A 30 -6.81 -45.95 -30.82
N GLY A 31 -5.59 -46.21 -30.33
CA GLY A 31 -5.00 -47.28 -29.51
C GLY A 31 -3.61 -46.81 -29.02
N CYS A 32 -3.14 -47.32 -27.87
CA CYS A 32 -2.16 -48.43 -27.76
C CYS A 32 -0.75 -48.04 -28.25
N HIS A 33 0.36 -48.28 -27.56
CA HIS A 33 0.68 -48.84 -26.24
C HIS A 33 2.14 -48.46 -25.95
N GLU A 34 2.51 -48.59 -24.68
CA GLU A 34 3.84 -48.44 -24.08
C GLU A 34 5.02 -49.05 -24.86
N SER A 35 6.22 -48.50 -24.69
CA SER A 35 7.28 -49.16 -23.89
C SER A 35 8.67 -48.52 -24.07
N SER A 36 9.29 -48.25 -22.92
CA SER A 36 10.68 -48.58 -22.58
C SER A 36 11.86 -47.71 -23.00
N GLU A 37 12.76 -47.66 -22.02
CA GLU A 37 14.00 -46.93 -21.85
C GLU A 37 15.10 -47.35 -22.82
N GLY A 38 16.05 -46.45 -23.12
CA GLY A 38 17.27 -46.80 -23.83
C GLY A 38 18.09 -45.60 -24.27
N SER A 39 19.15 -45.32 -23.50
CA SER A 39 20.27 -44.43 -23.84
C SER A 39 21.17 -45.08 -24.90
N MET A 40 21.63 -44.34 -25.93
CA MET A 40 23.03 -44.32 -26.41
C MET A 40 23.21 -43.47 -27.70
N THR A 41 24.11 -42.46 -27.59
CA THR A 41 25.18 -42.02 -28.51
C THR A 41 24.93 -41.67 -30.00
N GLU A 42 25.45 -40.47 -30.33
CA GLU A 42 26.28 -40.08 -31.49
C GLU A 42 25.67 -39.59 -32.83
N GLU A 43 25.87 -38.28 -33.02
CA GLU A 43 26.46 -37.53 -34.16
C GLU A 43 25.88 -37.50 -35.60
N MET A 44 25.85 -36.24 -36.10
CA MET A 44 25.97 -35.75 -37.51
C MET A 44 24.80 -36.02 -38.47
N ASP A 45 24.34 -35.14 -39.35
CA ASP A 45 24.59 -33.73 -39.71
C ASP A 45 23.45 -33.35 -40.70
N SER A 46 22.99 -32.10 -40.76
CA SER A 46 22.44 -31.47 -41.98
C SER A 46 21.90 -30.06 -41.70
N ASP A 47 22.63 -29.11 -42.28
CA ASP A 47 22.36 -27.69 -42.45
C ASP A 47 20.88 -27.30 -42.63
N SER A 48 20.43 -26.40 -41.76
CA SER A 48 19.31 -25.50 -42.05
C SER A 48 19.67 -24.13 -41.48
N GLU A 49 20.28 -23.31 -42.34
CA GLU A 49 20.73 -21.94 -42.06
C GLU A 49 19.53 -21.04 -41.74
N PHE A 50 19.28 -20.79 -40.45
CA PHE A 50 18.35 -19.76 -40.01
C PHE A 50 19.08 -18.44 -39.82
N THR A 51 18.69 -17.42 -40.59
CA THR A 51 19.23 -16.06 -40.45
C THR A 51 18.56 -15.32 -39.29
N VAL A 52 19.34 -15.02 -38.25
CA VAL A 52 18.88 -14.20 -37.11
C VAL A 52 18.86 -12.73 -37.52
N VAL A 53 17.67 -12.18 -37.74
CA VAL A 53 17.47 -10.74 -38.00
C VAL A 53 17.64 -9.96 -36.70
N THR A 54 18.81 -9.35 -36.49
CA THR A 54 19.03 -8.42 -35.38
C THR A 54 18.46 -7.04 -35.76
N GLY A 55 17.29 -6.71 -35.21
CA GLY A 55 16.74 -5.36 -35.31
C GLY A 55 17.69 -4.34 -34.67
N ARG A 56 18.05 -3.29 -35.42
CA ARG A 56 18.82 -2.14 -34.90
C ARG A 56 17.97 -1.37 -33.88
N ARG A 57 18.01 -1.78 -32.61
CA ARG A 57 17.61 -0.90 -31.51
C ARG A 57 18.66 0.20 -31.39
N LEU A 58 18.27 1.44 -31.69
CA LEU A 58 19.07 2.62 -31.39
C LEU A 58 19.49 2.60 -29.92
N LYS A 59 20.79 2.41 -29.66
CA LYS A 59 21.39 2.50 -28.34
C LYS A 59 21.23 3.95 -27.84
N ARG A 60 20.18 4.22 -27.05
CA ARG A 60 20.19 5.38 -26.15
C ARG A 60 21.43 5.22 -25.27
N LYS A 61 22.37 6.19 -25.34
CA LYS A 61 23.54 6.27 -24.47
C LYS A 61 23.07 6.37 -23.02
N LEU A 62 22.90 5.23 -22.38
CA LEU A 62 22.78 5.11 -20.95
C LEU A 62 24.19 5.31 -20.40
N ARG A 63 24.47 6.47 -19.80
CA ARG A 63 25.67 6.64 -18.95
C ARG A 63 25.51 5.69 -17.76
N ARG A 64 25.97 4.45 -17.90
CA ARG A 64 26.25 3.54 -16.79
C ARG A 64 27.73 3.70 -16.46
N THR A 65 28.03 4.43 -15.40
CA THR A 65 29.27 4.22 -14.66
C THR A 65 29.11 2.90 -13.91
N SER A 66 29.86 1.89 -14.34
CA SER A 66 30.03 0.63 -13.65
C SER A 66 30.86 0.86 -12.38
N THR A 67 30.31 0.47 -11.24
CA THR A 67 31.09 0.22 -10.02
C THR A 67 30.79 -1.21 -9.61
N THR A 68 31.86 -1.95 -9.38
CA THR A 68 31.94 -3.36 -9.01
C THR A 68 31.25 -3.62 -7.67
N SER A 69 30.76 -4.84 -7.52
CA SER A 69 30.11 -5.34 -6.32
C SER A 69 31.08 -5.37 -5.14
N GLU A 70 30.97 -4.39 -4.24
CA GLU A 70 31.55 -4.44 -2.91
C GLU A 70 30.50 -3.88 -1.92
N THR A 71 30.13 -4.73 -0.96
CA THR A 71 29.49 -4.45 0.33
C THR A 71 28.62 -3.18 0.42
N MET A 72 27.29 -3.38 0.47
CA MET A 72 26.29 -2.34 0.78
C MET A 72 26.46 -1.82 2.22
N ALA A 73 27.50 -1.01 2.46
CA ALA A 73 27.72 -0.28 3.69
C ALA A 73 27.41 1.20 3.43
N GLY A 74 26.36 1.70 4.10
CA GLY A 74 26.10 3.12 4.28
C GLY A 74 25.77 3.90 3.01
N MET A 75 24.49 3.93 2.61
CA MET A 75 23.98 5.11 1.91
C MET A 75 24.31 6.34 2.77
N PRO A 76 24.94 7.40 2.22
CA PRO A 76 25.12 8.63 2.99
C PRO A 76 23.74 9.12 3.38
N THR A 77 23.49 9.15 4.69
CA THR A 77 22.30 9.75 5.27
C THR A 77 22.39 11.22 4.92
N GLY A 78 21.79 11.61 3.78
CA GLY A 78 21.66 13.00 3.42
C GLY A 78 21.04 13.79 4.57
N PRO A 79 21.19 15.12 4.61
CA PRO A 79 20.67 15.93 5.69
C PRO A 79 19.22 15.56 5.95
N LYS A 80 18.86 15.29 7.22
CA LYS A 80 17.50 14.91 7.60
C LYS A 80 16.55 16.00 7.11
N VAL A 81 15.75 15.67 6.10
CA VAL A 81 14.69 16.54 5.58
C VAL A 81 13.39 16.09 6.21
N PHE A 82 12.72 17.02 6.88
CA PHE A 82 11.37 16.80 7.37
C PHE A 82 10.39 17.23 6.29
N THR A 83 9.35 16.43 6.07
CA THR A 83 8.35 16.75 5.06
C THR A 83 6.99 16.90 5.72
N VAL A 84 6.39 18.08 5.61
CA VAL A 84 5.02 18.36 6.08
C VAL A 84 4.09 18.33 4.88
N GLY A 85 3.08 17.46 4.95
CA GLY A 85 2.05 17.34 3.94
C GLY A 85 0.78 18.10 4.30
N TYR A 86 0.07 18.58 3.28
CA TYR A 86 -1.23 19.24 3.40
C TYR A 86 -2.22 18.58 2.45
N VAL A 87 -3.39 18.21 2.98
CA VAL A 87 -4.50 17.63 2.23
C VAL A 87 -5.74 18.51 2.44
N PRO A 88 -6.51 18.86 1.40
CA PRO A 88 -7.76 19.59 1.57
C PRO A 88 -8.74 18.82 2.45
N VAL A 89 -9.43 19.55 3.33
CA VAL A 89 -10.50 18.97 4.16
C VAL A 89 -11.70 18.63 3.28
N LYS A 90 -12.03 19.51 2.33
CA LYS A 90 -13.09 19.30 1.36
C LYS A 90 -12.52 18.66 0.10
N LYS A 91 -13.14 17.57 -0.36
CA LYS A 91 -12.74 16.87 -1.59
C LYS A 91 -12.98 17.68 -2.87
N THR A 92 -13.78 18.74 -2.80
CA THR A 92 -14.09 19.64 -3.92
C THR A 92 -12.94 20.57 -4.27
N ASP A 93 -12.05 20.84 -3.31
CA ASP A 93 -11.05 21.88 -3.43
C ASP A 93 -9.77 21.30 -4.03
N ASN A 94 -9.26 21.92 -5.09
CA ASN A 94 -8.07 21.46 -5.79
C ASN A 94 -6.86 22.33 -5.45
N LEU A 95 -5.81 21.72 -4.91
CA LEU A 95 -4.54 22.40 -4.62
C LEU A 95 -3.82 22.86 -5.89
N ASN A 96 -4.14 22.29 -7.06
CA ASN A 96 -3.59 22.72 -8.34
C ASN A 96 -4.01 24.14 -8.73
N THR A 97 -5.15 24.62 -8.23
CA THR A 97 -5.64 25.97 -8.51
C THR A 97 -4.82 27.04 -7.78
N LEU A 98 -4.07 26.65 -6.75
CA LEU A 98 -3.23 27.57 -6.00
C LEU A 98 -2.01 28.00 -6.82
N ASN A 99 -1.75 29.31 -6.85
CA ASN A 99 -0.55 29.83 -7.52
C ASN A 99 0.70 29.46 -6.71
N ARG A 100 1.62 28.71 -7.35
CA ARG A 100 2.88 28.25 -6.76
C ARG A 100 3.73 29.40 -6.23
N GLN A 101 3.77 30.54 -6.91
CA GLN A 101 4.56 31.70 -6.47
C GLN A 101 4.02 32.28 -5.16
N LYS A 102 2.69 32.42 -5.06
CA LYS A 102 2.02 32.89 -3.83
C LYS A 102 2.24 31.92 -2.67
N LEU A 103 2.22 30.62 -2.94
CA LEU A 103 2.53 29.60 -1.93
C LEU A 103 3.99 29.71 -1.45
N THR A 104 4.93 29.83 -2.37
CA THR A 104 6.35 30.00 -2.01
C THR A 104 6.56 31.26 -1.18
N GLU A 105 5.90 32.37 -1.51
CA GLU A 105 5.98 33.60 -0.72
C GLU A 105 5.35 33.44 0.66
N TYR A 106 4.18 32.81 0.74
CA TYR A 106 3.52 32.49 2.01
C TYR A 106 4.42 31.65 2.92
N PHE A 107 4.97 30.55 2.41
CA PHE A 107 5.85 29.69 3.19
C PHE A 107 7.20 30.34 3.51
N ARG A 108 7.72 31.25 2.68
CA ARG A 108 8.90 32.07 3.02
C ARG A 108 8.63 33.01 4.19
N ARG A 109 7.42 33.58 4.26
CA ARG A 109 7.02 34.46 5.38
C ARG A 109 6.84 33.67 6.68
N VAL A 110 6.22 32.49 6.60
CA VAL A 110 5.97 31.65 7.78
C VAL A 110 7.24 30.94 8.27
N ALA A 111 8.02 30.39 7.34
CA ALA A 111 9.24 29.62 7.62
C ALA A 111 10.44 30.31 6.94
N VAL A 112 11.02 31.26 7.66
CA VAL A 112 12.11 32.12 7.17
C VAL A 112 13.31 31.28 6.70
N ASN A 113 13.46 31.13 5.39
CA ASN A 113 14.57 30.46 4.69
C ASN A 113 14.84 28.98 5.08
N GLN A 114 13.91 28.31 5.76
CA GLN A 114 14.08 26.90 6.15
C GLN A 114 13.34 25.92 5.21
N VAL A 115 12.58 26.45 4.25
CA VAL A 115 11.89 25.66 3.23
C VAL A 115 12.85 25.34 2.09
N LYS A 116 13.11 24.05 1.89
CA LYS A 116 13.97 23.55 0.82
C LYS A 116 13.22 23.43 -0.50
N GLU A 117 12.06 22.79 -0.47
CA GLU A 117 11.28 22.49 -1.67
C GLU A 117 9.78 22.41 -1.36
N ILE A 118 8.95 22.83 -2.34
CA ILE A 118 7.50 22.71 -2.29
C ILE A 118 7.05 21.88 -3.49
N ARG A 119 6.43 20.73 -3.22
CA ARG A 119 6.01 19.73 -4.21
C ARG A 119 4.49 19.58 -4.18
N ILE A 120 3.85 19.69 -5.33
CA ILE A 120 2.39 19.48 -5.46
C ILE A 120 2.16 18.20 -6.25
N ASN A 121 1.48 17.23 -5.64
CA ASN A 121 0.99 16.06 -6.33
C ASN A 121 -0.45 16.29 -6.78
N ALA A 122 -0.61 16.67 -8.03
CA ALA A 122 -1.89 16.98 -8.66
C ALA A 122 -2.88 15.80 -8.63
N ARG A 123 -2.39 14.55 -8.69
CA ARG A 123 -3.24 13.35 -8.75
C ARG A 123 -3.82 12.98 -7.40
N LEU A 124 -3.00 13.08 -6.36
CA LEU A 124 -3.43 12.78 -4.98
C LEU A 124 -4.02 14.01 -4.29
N ASN A 125 -3.95 15.19 -4.92
CA ASN A 125 -4.34 16.47 -4.36
C ASN A 125 -3.67 16.71 -2.99
N VAL A 126 -2.34 16.52 -2.96
CA VAL A 126 -1.51 16.69 -1.76
C VAL A 126 -0.37 17.66 -2.06
N LEU A 127 -0.13 18.60 -1.14
CA LEU A 127 1.02 19.50 -1.14
C LEU A 127 2.02 19.02 -0.10
N MET A 128 3.29 18.90 -0.47
CA MET A 128 4.39 18.50 0.42
C MET A 128 5.40 19.64 0.51
N VAL A 129 5.78 20.00 1.72
CA VAL A 129 6.77 21.05 2.01
C VAL A 129 7.94 20.40 2.73
N ASP A 130 9.11 20.46 2.10
CA ASP A 130 10.36 19.91 2.61
C ASP A 130 11.10 21.00 3.40
N VAL A 131 11.47 20.69 4.64
CA VAL A 131 12.05 21.59 5.63
C VAL A 131 13.34 20.99 6.18
N THR A 132 14.34 21.83 6.44
CA THR A 132 15.65 21.39 6.95
C THR A 132 15.72 21.28 8.47
N THR A 133 14.85 22.01 9.19
CA THR A 133 14.87 22.13 10.65
C THR A 133 13.57 21.60 11.24
N ASP A 134 13.67 20.98 12.41
CA ASP A 134 12.56 20.38 13.15
C ASP A 134 11.71 21.41 13.93
N GLY A 135 12.32 22.48 14.46
CA GLY A 135 11.61 23.49 15.26
C GLY A 135 10.44 24.20 14.55
N ILE A 136 10.39 24.18 13.21
CA ILE A 136 9.31 24.78 12.42
C ILE A 136 8.15 23.80 12.18
N ILE A 137 8.34 22.49 12.40
CA ILE A 137 7.33 21.48 12.09
C ILE A 137 6.01 21.78 12.79
N ASP A 138 6.04 22.18 14.05
CA ASP A 138 4.82 22.47 14.82
C ASP A 138 4.08 23.70 14.28
N THR A 139 4.82 24.73 13.85
CA THR A 139 4.22 25.92 13.22
C THR A 139 3.57 25.58 11.88
N LEU A 140 4.21 24.74 11.06
CA LEU A 140 3.65 24.28 9.78
C LEU A 140 2.46 23.35 10.01
N LYS A 141 2.51 22.52 11.05
CA LYS A 141 1.41 21.64 11.44
C LYS A 141 0.20 22.45 11.92
N ALA A 142 0.40 23.60 12.55
CA ALA A 142 -0.69 24.48 12.98
C ALA A 142 -1.42 25.18 11.81
N ILE A 143 -0.87 25.16 10.59
CA ILE A 143 -1.51 25.80 9.42
C ILE A 143 -2.72 24.99 8.96
N THR A 144 -3.89 25.60 9.03
CA THR A 144 -5.19 25.02 8.63
C THR A 144 -5.76 25.60 7.34
N GLY A 145 -5.15 26.66 6.79
CA GLY A 145 -5.62 27.34 5.59
C GLY A 145 -4.48 27.71 4.65
N LEU A 146 -4.66 27.42 3.36
CA LEU A 146 -3.75 27.83 2.29
C LEU A 146 -4.54 28.60 1.23
N GLY A 147 -4.44 29.93 1.30
CA GLY A 147 -5.26 30.82 0.48
C GLY A 147 -6.74 30.65 0.80
N ASN A 148 -7.52 30.19 -0.18
CA ASN A 148 -8.96 30.00 -0.04
C ASN A 148 -9.35 28.56 0.32
N ILE A 149 -8.37 27.66 0.51
CA ILE A 149 -8.59 26.23 0.71
C ILE A 149 -8.28 25.88 2.17
N GLN A 150 -9.22 25.18 2.83
CA GLN A 150 -8.97 24.61 4.15
C GLN A 150 -8.23 23.29 4.01
N VAL A 151 -7.11 23.16 4.72
CA VAL A 151 -6.22 22.01 4.65
C VAL A 151 -6.01 21.39 6.02
N ARG A 152 -5.84 20.07 6.03
CA ARG A 152 -5.33 19.30 7.14
C ARG A 152 -3.85 19.03 6.90
N SER A 153 -3.03 19.43 7.86
CA SER A 153 -1.59 19.15 7.86
C SER A 153 -1.31 17.76 8.44
N PHE A 154 -0.23 17.13 7.99
CA PHE A 154 0.32 15.91 8.58
C PHE A 154 1.83 15.88 8.40
N LEU A 155 2.54 15.23 9.32
CA LEU A 155 3.97 15.00 9.18
C LEU A 155 4.18 13.72 8.36
N ALA A 156 4.85 13.81 7.23
CA ALA A 156 5.25 12.63 6.49
C ALA A 156 6.40 11.93 7.22
N HIS A 157 6.26 10.62 7.35
CA HIS A 157 7.23 9.80 8.05
C HIS A 157 8.43 9.49 7.15
N GLY A 158 9.61 9.38 7.76
CA GLY A 158 10.86 9.06 7.07
C GLY A 158 10.91 7.62 6.55
N LYS A 159 12.06 7.24 5.99
CA LYS A 159 12.26 5.88 5.42
C LYS A 159 12.34 4.77 6.48
N GLU A 160 12.53 5.12 7.74
CA GLU A 160 12.64 4.22 8.90
C GLU A 160 11.24 3.81 9.42
N THR A 161 10.35 3.43 8.50
CA THR A 161 9.00 3.00 8.87
C THR A 161 8.69 1.62 8.32
N THR A 162 8.22 0.74 9.20
CA THR A 162 7.72 -0.57 8.85
C THR A 162 6.21 -0.61 9.02
N THR A 163 5.50 -1.25 8.09
CA THR A 163 4.05 -1.38 8.14
C THR A 163 3.66 -2.81 8.48
N GLY A 164 2.87 -2.97 9.53
CA GLY A 164 2.33 -4.25 9.96
C GLY A 164 0.80 -4.30 9.90
N VAL A 165 0.27 -5.51 10.01
CA VAL A 165 -1.15 -5.81 10.17
C VAL A 165 -1.32 -6.62 11.44
N ILE A 166 -2.32 -6.21 12.22
CA ILE A 166 -2.81 -6.91 13.39
C ILE A 166 -4.18 -7.48 13.04
N SER A 167 -4.39 -8.77 13.31
CA SER A 167 -5.67 -9.46 13.10
C SER A 167 -6.44 -9.60 14.41
N ASP A 168 -7.72 -9.93 14.30
CA ASP A 168 -8.63 -10.22 15.41
C ASP A 168 -8.89 -9.04 16.35
N VAL A 169 -8.90 -7.83 15.79
CA VAL A 169 -9.30 -6.62 16.52
C VAL A 169 -10.81 -6.43 16.36
N ASP A 170 -11.49 -6.23 17.49
CA ASP A 170 -12.93 -6.00 17.55
C ASP A 170 -13.35 -4.88 16.57
N PRO A 171 -14.30 -5.14 15.64
CA PRO A 171 -14.76 -4.14 14.68
C PRO A 171 -15.49 -2.95 15.31
N GLU A 172 -15.99 -3.06 16.55
CA GLU A 172 -16.72 -1.98 17.22
C GLU A 172 -15.81 -0.84 17.69
N ILE A 173 -14.51 -1.11 17.82
CA ILE A 173 -13.52 -0.12 18.29
C ILE A 173 -13.10 0.80 17.14
N ASN A 174 -13.25 2.11 17.33
CA ASN A 174 -12.84 3.12 16.35
C ASN A 174 -11.32 3.31 16.28
N ASP A 175 -10.82 3.83 15.16
CA ASP A 175 -9.39 4.13 14.96
C ASP A 175 -8.83 5.04 16.06
N ARG A 176 -9.62 6.00 16.58
CA ARG A 176 -9.20 6.89 17.68
C ARG A 176 -8.99 6.16 19.00
N ASP A 177 -9.89 5.22 19.32
CA ASP A 177 -9.80 4.43 20.54
C ASP A 177 -8.65 3.43 20.42
N LEU A 178 -8.45 2.83 19.24
CA LEU A 178 -7.31 1.96 18.96
C LEU A 178 -5.96 2.65 19.24
N VAL A 179 -5.81 3.92 18.90
CA VAL A 179 -4.57 4.68 19.21
C VAL A 179 -4.31 4.75 20.72
N GLN A 180 -5.37 4.79 21.55
CA GLN A 180 -5.23 4.84 23.01
C GLN A 180 -5.04 3.45 23.63
N LEU A 181 -5.70 2.42 23.07
CA LEU A 181 -5.61 1.04 23.58
C LEU A 181 -4.32 0.33 23.18
N ILE A 182 -3.69 0.73 22.07
CA ILE A 182 -2.51 0.04 21.57
C ILE A 182 -1.27 0.44 22.40
N SER A 183 -0.65 -0.56 23.02
CA SER A 183 0.63 -0.46 23.71
C SER A 183 1.67 -1.30 22.98
N SER A 184 2.70 -0.64 22.47
CA SER A 184 3.84 -1.26 21.77
C SER A 184 5.15 -0.83 22.41
N THR A 185 6.19 -1.64 22.27
CA THR A 185 7.57 -1.26 22.62
C THR A 185 8.15 -0.23 21.64
N VAL A 186 7.61 -0.20 20.42
CA VAL A 186 8.03 0.68 19.33
C VAL A 186 7.01 1.78 19.15
N ARG A 187 7.47 3.01 18.85
CA ARG A 187 6.60 4.16 18.57
C ARG A 187 5.73 3.90 17.35
N ILE A 188 4.43 4.11 17.52
CA ILE A 188 3.42 3.99 16.45
C ILE A 188 3.20 5.36 15.83
N LEU A 189 3.14 5.40 14.51
CA LEU A 189 3.00 6.61 13.72
C LEU A 189 1.58 6.79 13.21
N ASP A 190 0.96 5.70 12.74
CA ASP A 190 -0.38 5.72 12.19
C ASP A 190 -1.07 4.36 12.41
N ILE A 191 -2.39 4.41 12.62
CA ILE A 191 -3.24 3.25 12.84
C ILE A 191 -4.50 3.45 12.01
N HIS A 192 -4.81 2.46 11.18
CA HIS A 192 -5.98 2.51 10.33
C HIS A 192 -6.59 1.14 10.12
N ARG A 193 -7.90 0.99 10.34
CA ARG A 193 -8.61 -0.25 10.03
C ARG A 193 -8.72 -0.48 8.53
N ILE A 194 -8.41 -1.70 8.09
CA ILE A 194 -8.49 -2.07 6.67
C ILE A 194 -9.95 -2.42 6.34
N GLY A 195 -10.70 -1.45 5.79
CA GLY A 195 -12.10 -1.64 5.42
C GLY A 195 -12.99 -1.98 6.63
N ARG A 196 -13.98 -2.85 6.44
CA ARG A 196 -14.87 -3.35 7.52
C ARG A 196 -14.39 -4.68 8.10
N SER A 197 -13.07 -4.87 8.20
CA SER A 197 -12.49 -6.11 8.68
C SER A 197 -12.00 -6.02 10.12
N ARG A 198 -11.70 -7.18 10.71
CA ARG A 198 -11.01 -7.30 12.01
C ARG A 198 -9.50 -7.05 11.91
N CYS A 199 -9.03 -6.57 10.76
CA CYS A 199 -7.62 -6.31 10.48
C CYS A 199 -7.32 -4.82 10.57
N VAL A 200 -6.28 -4.48 11.32
CA VAL A 200 -5.81 -3.11 11.52
C VAL A 200 -4.40 -2.99 10.96
N LYS A 201 -4.21 -1.99 10.10
CA LYS A 201 -2.90 -1.58 9.61
C LYS A 201 -2.26 -0.67 10.64
N VAL A 202 -1.01 -0.96 10.99
CA VAL A 202 -0.23 -0.16 11.94
C VAL A 202 1.11 0.19 11.31
N VAL A 203 1.49 1.46 11.40
CA VAL A 203 2.77 1.98 10.92
C VAL A 203 3.68 2.23 12.13
N PHE A 204 4.82 1.54 12.16
CA PHE A 204 5.81 1.63 13.23
C PHE A 204 7.00 2.47 12.80
N GLN A 205 7.56 3.25 13.72
CA GLN A 205 8.84 3.95 13.53
C GLN A 205 10.01 3.04 13.93
N CYS A 206 10.32 2.05 13.08
CA CYS A 206 11.46 1.16 13.26
C CYS A 206 11.84 0.52 11.92
N ASP A 207 13.11 0.19 11.76
CA ASP A 207 13.66 -0.52 10.60
C ASP A 207 13.23 -1.99 10.54
N SER A 208 12.93 -2.59 11.70
CA SER A 208 12.49 -3.98 11.82
C SER A 208 11.06 -4.07 12.35
N LEU A 209 10.27 -4.99 11.80
CA LEU A 209 8.88 -5.16 12.20
C LEU A 209 8.81 -5.83 13.58
N PRO A 210 8.10 -5.24 14.57
CA PRO A 210 7.93 -5.87 15.87
C PRO A 210 7.14 -7.18 15.75
N ALA A 211 7.48 -8.21 16.53
CA ALA A 211 6.81 -9.51 16.45
C ALA A 211 5.37 -9.49 17.00
N SER A 212 5.09 -8.65 17.99
CA SER A 212 3.79 -8.57 18.65
C SER A 212 3.55 -7.21 19.28
N VAL A 213 2.28 -6.82 19.38
CA VAL A 213 1.82 -5.58 20.00
C VAL A 213 0.67 -5.90 20.96
N LYS A 214 0.49 -5.14 22.03
CA LYS A 214 -0.67 -5.27 22.92
C LYS A 214 -1.76 -4.31 22.49
N VAL A 215 -2.99 -4.79 22.40
CA VAL A 215 -4.19 -3.98 22.20
C VAL A 215 -5.05 -4.17 23.44
N GLY A 216 -5.15 -3.15 24.29
CA GLY A 216 -5.65 -3.29 25.65
C GLY A 216 -4.84 -4.34 26.42
N TYR A 217 -5.50 -5.41 26.84
CA TYR A 217 -4.88 -6.51 27.59
C TYR A 217 -4.50 -7.73 26.73
N VAL A 218 -4.82 -7.72 25.43
CA VAL A 218 -4.60 -8.85 24.54
C VAL A 218 -3.32 -8.64 23.74
N ARG A 219 -2.49 -9.68 23.65
CA ARG A 219 -1.27 -9.68 22.82
C ARG A 219 -1.63 -10.17 21.42
N HIS A 220 -1.40 -9.34 20.41
CA HIS A 220 -1.58 -9.71 19.02
C HIS A 220 -0.25 -9.85 18.29
N ARG A 221 -0.18 -10.81 17.37
CA ARG A 221 0.97 -10.98 16.47
C ARG A 221 0.87 -9.96 15.34
N VAL A 222 1.99 -9.31 15.01
CA VAL A 222 2.07 -8.40 13.87
C VAL A 222 2.59 -9.18 12.66
N ARG A 223 1.91 -9.04 11.53
CA ARG A 223 2.34 -9.58 10.23
C ARG A 223 2.75 -8.44 9.30
N PRO A 224 3.72 -8.60 8.40
CA PRO A 224 4.04 -7.55 7.44
C PRO A 224 2.83 -7.24 6.55
N TYR A 225 2.56 -5.95 6.31
CA TYR A 225 1.49 -5.55 5.39
C TYR A 225 1.91 -5.84 3.95
N VAL A 226 1.13 -6.67 3.26
CA VAL A 226 1.26 -6.91 1.82
C VAL A 226 0.15 -6.12 1.12
N PRO A 227 0.48 -5.13 0.27
CA PRO A 227 -0.54 -4.39 -0.46
C PRO A 227 -1.27 -5.32 -1.43
N TRP A 228 -2.56 -5.02 -1.64
CA TRP A 228 -3.35 -5.70 -2.66
C TRP A 228 -2.68 -5.51 -4.03
N PRO A 229 -2.59 -6.58 -4.84
CA PRO A 229 -2.09 -6.43 -6.19
C PRO A 229 -2.99 -5.46 -6.95
N LEU A 230 -2.39 -4.48 -7.61
CA LEU A 230 -3.12 -3.45 -8.37
C LEU A 230 -3.84 -4.02 -9.59
N GLN A 231 -3.35 -5.16 -10.06
CA GLN A 231 -3.81 -5.88 -11.24
C GLN A 231 -3.95 -7.35 -10.84
N CYS A 232 -5.10 -7.96 -11.11
CA CYS A 232 -5.27 -9.37 -10.83
C CYS A 232 -4.50 -10.20 -11.87
N TYR A 233 -4.15 -11.43 -11.56
CA TYR A 233 -3.42 -12.26 -12.54
C TYR A 233 -4.23 -12.52 -13.83
N LYS A 234 -5.56 -12.34 -13.78
CA LYS A 234 -6.49 -12.54 -14.90
C LYS A 234 -6.95 -11.23 -15.56
N CYS A 235 -6.56 -10.08 -15.01
CA CYS A 235 -7.01 -8.74 -15.36
C CYS A 235 -5.92 -7.76 -14.92
#